data_AF-A0A136M385-F1
#
_entry.id   AF-A0A136M385-F1
#
_cell.length_a   1.000
_cell.length_b   1.000
_cell.length_c   1.000
_cell.angle_alpha   90.00
_cell.angle_beta   90.00
_cell.angle_gamma   90.00
#
_symmetry.space_group_name_H-M   'P 1'
#
loop_
_entity.id
_entity.type
_entity.pdbx_description
1 polymer ?
#
loop_
_entity_poly.entity_id
_entity_poly.type
_entity_poly.pdbx_seq_one_letter_code
_entity_poly.pdbx_strand_id
1 'polypeptide(L)'
;MRQLTPENIALLWKAKQYGFSDIQIAQAWKKTELEVRNLRKQAGVLPVFKLVDTCAAEFEAYTPYYYSCYEIPPLTVRKGQPPVPVHESEVRKTGNPTVMILGGGANRIGQGIEFDYCCCHAAFALRDAGFDTVMVNSNPETVSTDYDTSTRLYFEPLTFENILNIVEVEQPVGVIVQFGGQTPLNLALRLEAAGVPILGTSPESIDKTEDRKFFWQFSE
;
A
#
# COMPACT_ATOMS: atom_id res chain seq x y z
N MET A 1 8.94 27.71 7.07
CA MET A 1 8.55 26.30 6.86
C MET A 1 9.59 25.42 7.54
N ARG A 2 9.20 24.29 8.16
CA ARG A 2 10.18 23.38 8.77
C ARG A 2 11.05 22.76 7.68
N GLN A 3 12.37 22.90 7.81
CA GLN A 3 13.39 22.33 6.90
C GLN A 3 13.89 20.97 7.45
N LEU A 4 14.60 20.19 6.64
CA LEU A 4 15.25 18.94 7.04
C LEU A 4 16.47 19.21 7.94
N THR A 5 16.23 19.67 9.16
CA THR A 5 17.26 19.71 10.21
C THR A 5 17.32 18.35 10.91
N PRO A 6 18.46 17.98 11.55
CA PRO A 6 18.56 16.73 12.31
C PRO A 6 17.43 16.53 13.33
N GLU A 7 17.01 17.60 14.01
CA GLU A 7 15.92 17.56 15.00
C GLU A 7 14.57 17.28 14.33
N ASN A 8 14.30 17.89 13.17
CA ASN A 8 13.06 17.65 12.43
C ASN A 8 13.02 16.24 11.82
N ILE A 9 14.17 15.69 11.41
CA ILE A 9 14.26 14.30 10.95
C ILE A 9 13.93 13.34 12.11
N ALA A 10 14.52 13.55 13.28
CA ALA A 10 14.23 12.74 14.47
C ALA A 10 12.76 12.84 14.90
N LEU A 11 12.18 14.04 14.83
CA LEU A 11 10.76 14.25 15.11
C LEU A 11 9.86 13.56 14.06
N LEU A 12 10.22 13.64 12.78
CA LEU A 12 9.50 12.97 11.70
C LEU A 12 9.52 11.46 11.90
N TRP A 13 10.68 10.89 12.24
CA TRP A 13 10.83 9.48 12.57
C TRP A 13 9.89 9.06 13.70
N LYS A 14 9.90 9.82 14.80
CA LYS A 14 9.05 9.58 15.97
C LYS A 14 7.56 9.70 15.64
N ALA A 15 7.17 10.67 14.80
CA ALA A 15 5.80 10.83 14.37
C ALA A 15 5.32 9.61 13.56
N LYS A 16 6.12 9.12 12.61
CA LYS A 16 5.79 7.92 11.83
C LYS A 16 5.73 6.66 12.69
N GLN A 17 6.62 6.53 13.66
CA GLN A 17 6.58 5.47 14.68
C GLN A 17 5.29 5.45 15.50
N TYR A 18 4.71 6.62 15.75
CA TYR A 18 3.46 6.75 16.48
C TYR A 18 2.23 6.64 15.57
N GLY A 19 2.42 6.32 14.29
CA GLY A 19 1.33 6.12 13.33
C GLY A 19 0.77 7.40 12.71
N PHE A 20 1.44 8.55 12.84
CA PHE A 20 0.97 9.76 12.17
C PHE A 20 1.12 9.63 10.64
N SER A 21 0.05 9.87 9.91
CA SER A 21 0.06 9.87 8.45
C SER A 21 0.73 11.13 7.88
N ASP A 22 1.21 11.04 6.65
CA ASP A 22 1.83 12.14 5.92
C ASP A 22 0.84 13.30 5.78
N ILE A 23 -0.48 13.04 5.65
CA ILE A 23 -1.52 14.07 5.63
C ILE A 23 -1.68 14.79 6.98
N GLN A 24 -1.60 14.08 8.12
CA GLN A 24 -1.68 14.70 9.45
C GLN A 24 -0.45 15.57 9.73
N ILE A 25 0.74 15.08 9.36
CA ILE A 25 1.99 15.84 9.47
C ILE A 25 1.95 17.06 8.55
N ALA A 26 1.43 16.90 7.33
CA ALA A 26 1.27 17.97 6.35
C ALA A 26 0.38 19.09 6.88
N GLN A 27 -0.75 18.76 7.51
CA GLN A 27 -1.61 19.73 8.19
C GLN A 27 -0.85 20.49 9.28
N ALA A 28 -0.14 19.78 10.17
CA ALA A 28 0.61 20.40 11.25
C ALA A 28 1.76 21.30 10.75
N TRP A 29 2.39 20.93 9.63
CA TRP A 29 3.55 21.63 9.07
C TRP A 29 3.19 22.66 7.99
N LYS A 30 1.89 22.81 7.67
CA LYS A 30 1.37 23.65 6.60
C LYS A 30 2.01 23.32 5.25
N LYS A 31 1.97 22.03 4.90
CA LYS A 31 2.48 21.44 3.66
C LYS A 31 1.40 20.59 3.00
N THR A 32 1.67 20.11 1.80
CA THR A 32 0.90 19.05 1.15
C THR A 32 1.38 17.67 1.59
N GLU A 33 0.52 16.65 1.44
CA GLU A 33 0.86 15.25 1.72
C GLU A 33 2.10 14.79 0.92
N LEU A 34 2.18 15.16 -0.37
CA LEU A 34 3.31 14.82 -1.23
C LEU A 34 4.61 15.52 -0.81
N GLU A 35 4.55 16.78 -0.37
CA GLU A 35 5.75 17.44 0.17
C GLU A 35 6.28 16.73 1.42
N VAL A 36 5.40 16.32 2.33
CA VAL A 36 5.81 15.55 3.52
C VAL A 36 6.38 14.20 3.11
N ARG A 37 5.71 13.47 2.20
CA ARG A 37 6.24 12.22 1.63
C ARG A 37 7.65 12.40 1.06
N ASN A 38 7.87 13.45 0.28
CA ASN A 38 9.18 13.74 -0.33
C ASN A 38 10.24 14.05 0.73
N LEU A 39 9.92 14.88 1.72
CA LEU A 39 10.81 15.17 2.85
C LEU A 39 11.16 13.90 3.63
N ARG A 40 10.16 13.06 3.86
CA ARG A 40 10.27 11.77 4.55
C ARG A 40 11.23 10.83 3.79
N LYS A 41 11.06 10.71 2.47
CA LYS A 41 11.96 9.91 1.61
C LYS A 41 13.38 10.48 1.56
N GLN A 42 13.54 11.79 1.44
CA GLN A 42 14.86 12.45 1.46
C GLN A 42 15.60 12.24 2.78
N ALA A 43 14.87 12.15 3.89
CA ALA A 43 15.41 11.89 5.21
C ALA A 43 15.66 10.39 5.50
N GLY A 44 15.36 9.49 4.55
CA GLY A 44 15.47 8.04 4.75
C GLY A 44 14.39 7.45 5.67
N VAL A 45 13.33 8.20 5.97
CA VAL A 45 12.23 7.77 6.85
C VAL A 45 11.25 6.90 6.07
N LEU A 46 11.66 5.68 5.77
CA LEU A 46 10.87 4.75 4.98
C LEU A 46 10.20 3.70 5.88
N PRO A 47 8.97 3.26 5.56
CA PRO A 47 8.43 2.08 6.21
C PRO A 47 9.20 0.84 5.77
N VAL A 48 9.23 -0.16 6.63
CA VAL A 48 9.56 -1.54 6.28
C VAL A 48 8.30 -2.39 6.35
N PHE A 49 8.30 -3.54 5.66
CA PHE A 49 7.20 -4.49 5.76
C PHE A 49 7.68 -5.75 6.47
N LYS A 50 6.90 -6.18 7.45
CA LYS A 50 7.18 -7.33 8.32
C LYS A 50 6.15 -8.41 8.08
N LEU A 51 6.59 -9.65 8.26
CA LEU A 51 5.78 -10.82 8.04
C LEU A 51 5.07 -11.24 9.34
N VAL A 52 3.82 -11.68 9.23
CA VAL A 52 3.06 -12.26 10.34
C VAL A 52 3.37 -13.75 10.41
N ASP A 53 4.08 -14.17 11.45
CA ASP A 53 4.65 -15.52 11.59
C ASP A 53 4.03 -16.38 12.70
N THR A 54 3.08 -15.82 13.48
CA THR A 54 2.43 -16.42 14.66
C THR A 54 3.34 -16.73 15.87
N CYS A 55 4.67 -16.59 15.74
CA CYS A 55 5.67 -17.05 16.71
C CYS A 55 6.75 -16.01 17.05
N ALA A 56 6.61 -14.76 16.63
CA ALA A 56 7.53 -13.66 16.92
C ALA A 56 8.99 -13.98 16.55
N ALA A 57 9.18 -14.47 15.33
CA ALA A 57 10.43 -14.89 14.72
C ALA A 57 11.16 -16.06 15.42
N GLU A 58 10.47 -16.84 16.26
CA GLU A 58 11.03 -18.08 16.82
C GLU A 58 11.34 -19.09 15.71
N PHE A 59 10.47 -19.17 14.71
CA PHE A 59 10.61 -20.03 13.53
C PHE A 59 10.48 -19.22 12.24
N GLU A 60 11.13 -19.69 11.18
CA GLU A 60 10.96 -19.11 9.86
C GLU A 60 9.53 -19.39 9.36
N ALA A 61 8.77 -18.32 9.11
CA ALA A 61 7.48 -18.43 8.46
C ALA A 61 7.58 -18.27 6.94
N TYR A 62 6.70 -19.00 6.24
CA TYR A 62 6.60 -18.98 4.78
C TYR A 62 5.33 -18.28 4.29
N THR A 63 4.43 -17.94 5.20
CA THR A 63 3.16 -17.30 4.89
C THR A 63 3.37 -15.87 4.43
N PRO A 64 2.95 -15.49 3.21
CA PRO A 64 3.28 -14.20 2.61
C PRO A 64 2.31 -13.10 3.08
N TYR A 65 2.20 -12.93 4.40
CA TYR A 65 1.27 -12.02 5.07
C TYR A 65 2.01 -10.86 5.73
N TYR A 66 1.81 -9.64 5.22
CA TYR A 66 2.65 -8.49 5.54
C TYR A 66 1.87 -7.31 6.13
N TYR A 67 2.55 -6.55 6.98
CA TYR A 67 2.13 -5.23 7.45
C TYR A 67 3.33 -4.27 7.49
N SER A 68 3.07 -2.98 7.36
CA SER A 68 4.10 -1.94 7.41
C SER A 68 4.35 -1.45 8.83
N CYS A 69 5.60 -1.07 9.11
CA CYS A 69 5.94 -0.36 10.31
C CYS A 69 7.13 0.58 10.08
N TYR A 70 7.28 1.56 10.97
CA TYR A 70 8.45 2.43 11.03
C TYR A 70 9.35 2.00 12.19
N GLU A 71 9.93 0.79 12.11
CA GLU A 71 10.73 0.26 13.21
C GLU A 71 11.99 1.09 13.47
N ILE A 72 12.50 0.99 14.70
CA ILE A 72 13.91 1.35 14.95
C ILE A 72 14.71 0.21 14.34
N PRO A 73 15.57 0.46 13.34
CA PRO A 73 16.31 -0.59 12.66
C PRO A 73 17.16 -1.37 13.69
N PRO A 74 17.03 -2.71 13.74
CA PRO A 74 17.93 -3.51 14.56
C PRO A 74 19.38 -3.32 14.13
N LEU A 75 20.30 -3.40 15.09
CA LEU A 75 21.72 -3.33 14.79
C LEU A 75 22.24 -4.73 14.46
N THR A 76 22.75 -4.92 13.23
CA THR A 76 23.50 -6.12 12.89
C THR A 76 24.90 -6.04 13.48
N VAL A 77 25.26 -7.06 14.26
CA VAL A 77 26.60 -7.20 14.85
C VAL A 77 27.35 -8.29 14.10
N ARG A 78 28.39 -7.92 13.35
CA ARG A 78 29.34 -8.85 12.74
C ARG A 78 30.64 -8.85 13.53
N LYS A 79 31.25 -10.02 13.74
CA LYS A 79 32.48 -10.16 14.53
C LYS A 79 33.58 -9.26 13.95
N GLY A 80 34.05 -8.30 14.76
CA GLY A 80 35.09 -7.35 14.36
C GLY A 80 34.61 -6.13 13.56
N GLN A 81 33.30 -5.93 13.42
CA GLN A 81 32.71 -4.74 12.80
C GLN A 81 31.80 -3.99 13.79
N PRO A 82 31.72 -2.66 13.71
CA PRO A 82 30.77 -1.89 14.51
C PRO A 82 29.33 -2.31 14.15
N PRO A 83 28.38 -2.24 15.11
CA PRO A 83 26.99 -2.54 14.82
C PRO A 83 26.43 -1.59 13.75
N VAL A 84 25.76 -2.13 12.73
CA VAL A 84 25.18 -1.35 11.63
C VAL A 84 23.66 -1.47 11.67
N PRO A 85 22.90 -0.36 11.64
CA PRO A 85 21.45 -0.41 11.51
C PRO A 85 21.03 -1.12 10.24
N VAL A 86 20.07 -2.04 10.34
CA VAL A 86 19.48 -2.73 9.20
C VAL A 86 18.02 -2.34 9.08
N HIS A 87 17.67 -1.69 7.97
CA HIS A 87 16.30 -1.52 7.53
C HIS A 87 16.01 -2.61 6.51
N GLU A 88 15.44 -3.72 6.96
CA GLU A 88 15.12 -4.85 6.08
C GLU A 88 13.62 -5.11 6.06
N SER A 89 13.06 -4.98 4.86
CA SER A 89 11.73 -5.43 4.54
C SER A 89 11.78 -6.94 4.30
N GLU A 90 10.88 -7.68 4.92
CA GLU A 90 10.81 -9.15 4.84
C GLU A 90 10.02 -9.64 3.61
N VAL A 91 9.71 -8.73 2.68
CA VAL A 91 8.95 -9.01 1.47
C VAL A 91 9.75 -9.90 0.54
N ARG A 92 9.18 -11.07 0.23
CA ARG A 92 9.78 -12.09 -0.62
C ARG A 92 9.13 -12.06 -2.00
N LYS A 93 9.80 -11.46 -2.97
CA LYS A 93 9.34 -11.43 -4.36
C LYS A 93 9.74 -12.68 -5.11
N THR A 94 8.94 -13.06 -6.10
CA THR A 94 9.37 -14.01 -7.14
C THR A 94 9.89 -13.26 -8.37
N GLY A 95 10.32 -13.99 -9.41
CA GLY A 95 10.68 -13.42 -10.71
C GLY A 95 9.49 -13.14 -11.62
N ASN A 96 8.26 -13.46 -11.22
CA ASN A 96 7.07 -13.29 -12.05
C ASN A 96 6.61 -11.82 -12.10
N PRO A 97 5.99 -11.39 -13.21
CA PRO A 97 5.34 -10.08 -13.27
C PRO A 97 4.25 -10.00 -12.19
N THR A 98 4.22 -8.90 -11.45
CA THR A 98 3.32 -8.70 -10.31
C THR A 98 2.17 -7.77 -10.66
N VAL A 99 0.93 -8.19 -10.37
CA VAL A 99 -0.26 -7.35 -10.45
C VAL A 99 -0.82 -7.12 -9.05
N MET A 100 -1.05 -5.87 -8.71
CA MET A 100 -1.62 -5.47 -7.44
C MET A 100 -3.14 -5.29 -7.55
N ILE A 101 -3.88 -5.76 -6.54
CA ILE A 101 -5.33 -5.67 -6.45
C ILE A 101 -5.66 -4.93 -5.15
N LEU A 102 -6.41 -3.83 -5.27
CA LEU A 102 -6.85 -3.07 -4.12
C LEU A 102 -8.26 -3.52 -3.70
N GLY A 103 -8.37 -4.01 -2.47
CA GLY A 103 -9.63 -4.38 -1.84
C GLY A 103 -10.51 -3.17 -1.50
N GLY A 104 -11.64 -3.42 -0.84
CA GLY A 104 -12.62 -2.38 -0.50
C GLY A 104 -12.47 -1.75 0.88
N GLY A 105 -11.68 -2.35 1.77
CA GLY A 105 -11.64 -1.99 3.18
C GLY A 105 -12.87 -2.50 3.93
N ALA A 106 -13.19 -1.87 5.05
CA ALA A 106 -14.30 -2.28 5.91
C ALA A 106 -15.65 -2.26 5.17
N ASN A 107 -16.44 -3.31 5.35
CA ASN A 107 -17.78 -3.42 4.79
C ASN A 107 -18.70 -2.31 5.33
N ARG A 108 -19.52 -1.74 4.46
CA ARG A 108 -20.54 -0.73 4.80
C ARG A 108 -21.76 -0.90 3.90
N ILE A 109 -22.89 -0.29 4.27
CA ILE A 109 -24.09 -0.30 3.42
C ILE A 109 -23.72 0.27 2.03
N GLY A 110 -23.97 -0.51 0.97
CA GLY A 110 -23.60 -0.18 -0.41
C GLY A 110 -22.18 -0.57 -0.82
N GLN A 111 -21.38 -1.12 0.09
CA GLN A 111 -20.07 -1.73 -0.17
C GLN A 111 -19.90 -3.00 0.67
N GLY A 112 -20.41 -4.12 0.16
CA GLY A 112 -20.37 -5.40 0.86
C GLY A 112 -19.39 -6.41 0.29
N ILE A 113 -19.66 -7.68 0.60
CA ILE A 113 -18.85 -8.85 0.25
C ILE A 113 -18.77 -9.09 -1.27
N GLU A 114 -19.69 -8.53 -2.05
CA GLU A 114 -19.68 -8.61 -3.51
C GLU A 114 -18.38 -8.05 -4.12
N PHE A 115 -17.79 -7.02 -3.51
CA PHE A 115 -16.51 -6.46 -3.95
C PHE A 115 -15.33 -7.35 -3.55
N ASP A 116 -15.42 -7.99 -2.38
CA ASP A 116 -14.43 -8.98 -1.94
C ASP A 116 -14.37 -10.19 -2.88
N TYR A 117 -15.53 -10.69 -3.29
CA TYR A 117 -15.66 -11.75 -4.30
C TYR A 117 -14.95 -11.38 -5.60
N CYS A 118 -15.18 -10.18 -6.13
CA CYS A 118 -14.53 -9.70 -7.35
C CYS A 118 -13.00 -9.63 -7.20
N CYS A 119 -12.49 -9.16 -6.06
CA CYS A 119 -11.06 -9.09 -5.78
C CYS A 119 -10.42 -10.49 -5.74
N CYS A 120 -11.08 -11.47 -5.09
CA CYS A 120 -10.59 -12.86 -5.04
C CYS A 120 -10.54 -13.48 -6.44
N HIS A 121 -11.61 -13.33 -7.23
CA HIS A 121 -11.64 -13.87 -8.59
C HIS A 121 -10.60 -13.25 -9.52
N ALA A 122 -10.29 -11.97 -9.36
CA ALA A 122 -9.18 -11.34 -10.07
C ALA A 122 -7.83 -11.95 -9.69
N ALA A 123 -7.59 -12.17 -8.40
CA ALA A 123 -6.37 -12.82 -7.92
C ALA A 123 -6.22 -14.24 -8.48
N PHE A 124 -7.31 -15.01 -8.52
CA PHE A 124 -7.30 -16.36 -9.07
C PHE A 124 -7.02 -16.37 -10.57
N ALA A 125 -7.73 -15.54 -11.34
CA ALA A 125 -7.55 -15.46 -12.78
C ALA A 125 -6.14 -14.99 -13.18
N LEU A 126 -5.57 -14.04 -12.45
CA LEU A 126 -4.20 -13.54 -12.68
C LEU A 126 -3.14 -14.59 -12.34
N ARG A 127 -3.34 -15.33 -11.25
CA ARG A 127 -2.47 -16.45 -10.87
C ARG A 127 -2.49 -17.55 -11.93
N ASP A 128 -3.66 -17.91 -12.43
CA ASP A 128 -3.81 -18.90 -13.51
C ASP A 128 -3.14 -18.42 -14.82
N ALA A 129 -3.06 -17.11 -15.02
CA ALA A 129 -2.34 -16.48 -16.13
C ALA A 129 -0.82 -16.30 -15.88
N GLY A 130 -0.30 -16.78 -14.74
CA GLY A 130 1.13 -16.77 -14.42
C GLY A 130 1.66 -15.48 -13.79
N PHE A 131 0.78 -14.61 -13.29
CA PHE A 131 1.18 -13.41 -12.55
C PHE A 131 1.30 -13.71 -11.05
N ASP A 132 2.24 -13.03 -10.40
CA ASP A 132 2.18 -12.87 -8.95
C ASP A 132 1.08 -11.88 -8.61
N THR A 133 0.24 -12.22 -7.64
CA THR A 133 -0.85 -11.34 -7.19
C THR A 133 -0.53 -10.75 -5.83
N VAL A 134 -0.65 -9.43 -5.73
CA VAL A 134 -0.49 -8.69 -4.47
C VAL A 134 -1.85 -8.16 -4.06
N MET A 135 -2.42 -8.71 -3.00
CA MET A 135 -3.67 -8.20 -2.43
C MET A 135 -3.37 -7.15 -1.37
N VAL A 136 -4.05 -6.00 -1.43
CA VAL A 136 -3.99 -4.97 -0.38
C VAL A 136 -5.40 -4.74 0.15
N ASN A 137 -5.64 -5.08 1.41
CA ASN A 137 -6.93 -4.84 2.06
C ASN A 137 -6.74 -4.73 3.58
N SER A 138 -7.74 -4.18 4.28
CA SER A 138 -7.69 -3.97 5.73
C SER A 138 -8.90 -4.53 6.47
N ASN A 139 -9.74 -5.30 5.79
CA ASN A 139 -10.96 -5.87 6.37
C ASN A 139 -10.65 -7.26 6.93
N PRO A 140 -10.73 -7.48 8.26
CA PRO A 140 -10.41 -8.79 8.83
C PRO A 140 -11.46 -9.87 8.53
N GLU A 141 -12.64 -9.50 8.01
CA GLU A 141 -13.75 -10.43 7.78
C GLU A 141 -13.74 -11.08 6.38
N THR A 142 -12.80 -10.69 5.52
CA THR A 142 -12.84 -11.02 4.10
C THR A 142 -11.99 -12.21 3.69
N VAL A 143 -12.37 -12.85 2.58
CA VAL A 143 -11.59 -13.94 1.97
C VAL A 143 -10.38 -13.36 1.22
N SER A 144 -10.45 -12.12 0.72
CA SER A 144 -9.27 -11.47 0.13
C SER A 144 -8.11 -11.31 1.12
N THR A 145 -8.40 -11.23 2.41
CA THR A 145 -7.40 -11.16 3.49
C THR A 145 -6.99 -12.52 4.04
N ASP A 146 -7.37 -13.61 3.37
CA ASP A 146 -6.71 -14.90 3.53
C ASP A 146 -5.40 -14.90 2.74
N TYR A 147 -4.31 -15.32 3.37
CA TYR A 147 -2.99 -15.37 2.75
C TYR A 147 -2.91 -16.41 1.62
N ASP A 148 -3.83 -17.38 1.57
CA ASP A 148 -3.90 -18.37 0.47
C ASP A 148 -4.57 -17.79 -0.79
N THR A 149 -5.23 -16.63 -0.69
CA THR A 149 -5.96 -16.02 -1.81
C THR A 149 -5.02 -15.40 -2.86
N SER A 150 -3.87 -14.88 -2.44
CA SER A 150 -2.92 -14.15 -3.30
C SER A 150 -1.48 -14.57 -3.05
N THR A 151 -0.56 -14.28 -3.98
CA THR A 151 0.86 -14.60 -3.77
C THR A 151 1.44 -13.84 -2.58
N ARG A 152 0.99 -12.59 -2.36
CA ARG A 152 1.38 -11.76 -1.21
C ARG A 152 0.20 -10.92 -0.76
N LEU A 153 -0.08 -10.95 0.54
CA LEU A 153 -1.12 -10.16 1.19
C LEU A 153 -0.49 -9.04 2.02
N TYR A 154 -0.96 -7.81 1.82
CA TYR A 154 -0.65 -6.66 2.66
C TYR A 154 -1.91 -6.26 3.44
N PHE A 155 -1.86 -6.44 4.77
CA PHE A 155 -2.91 -5.96 5.67
C PHE A 155 -2.66 -4.48 5.99
N GLU A 156 -3.05 -3.62 5.07
CA GLU A 156 -2.68 -2.21 5.11
C GLU A 156 -3.90 -1.31 4.88
N PRO A 157 -3.95 -0.13 5.50
CA PRO A 157 -4.95 0.87 5.19
C PRO A 157 -4.95 1.22 3.70
N LEU A 158 -6.13 1.27 3.09
CA LEU A 158 -6.31 1.71 1.71
C LEU A 158 -6.23 3.24 1.60
N THR A 159 -5.06 3.80 1.91
CA THR A 159 -4.75 5.22 1.76
C THR A 159 -3.73 5.42 0.66
N PHE A 160 -3.73 6.63 0.09
CA PHE A 160 -2.75 7.02 -0.93
C PHE A 160 -1.29 6.80 -0.46
N GLU A 161 -0.97 7.18 0.79
CA GLU A 161 0.35 6.99 1.37
C GLU A 161 0.76 5.51 1.42
N ASN A 162 -0.10 4.66 2.01
CA ASN A 162 0.19 3.24 2.23
C ASN A 162 0.32 2.51 0.89
N ILE A 163 -0.61 2.74 -0.04
CA ILE A 163 -0.57 2.11 -1.37
C ILE A 163 0.71 2.50 -2.11
N LEU A 164 1.11 3.77 -2.09
CA LEU A 164 2.38 4.16 -2.73
C LEU A 164 3.61 3.50 -2.07
N ASN A 165 3.59 3.28 -0.76
CA ASN A 165 4.68 2.55 -0.10
C ASN A 165 4.76 1.10 -0.62
N ILE A 166 3.62 0.43 -0.79
CA ILE A 166 3.58 -0.94 -1.33
C ILE A 166 3.97 -0.95 -2.81
N VAL A 167 3.51 0.01 -3.62
CA VAL A 167 3.87 0.12 -5.04
C VAL A 167 5.38 0.30 -5.21
N GLU A 168 6.02 1.11 -4.37
CA GLU A 168 7.48 1.30 -4.39
C GLU A 168 8.24 0.03 -4.04
N VAL A 169 7.70 -0.76 -3.10
CA VAL A 169 8.29 -2.06 -2.73
C VAL A 169 8.05 -3.09 -3.81
N GLU A 170 6.83 -3.27 -4.30
CA GLU A 170 6.43 -4.34 -5.23
C GLU A 170 6.81 -4.06 -6.68
N GLN A 171 6.79 -2.80 -7.11
CA GLN A 171 6.97 -2.39 -8.52
C GLN A 171 6.05 -3.20 -9.47
N PRO A 172 4.73 -3.19 -9.25
CA PRO A 172 3.81 -3.99 -10.04
C PRO A 172 3.79 -3.51 -11.50
N VAL A 173 3.58 -4.45 -12.43
CA VAL A 173 3.34 -4.12 -13.85
C VAL A 173 1.98 -3.46 -14.06
N GLY A 174 1.08 -3.58 -13.07
CA GLY A 174 -0.24 -2.99 -13.10
C GLY A 174 -0.97 -3.07 -11.76
N VAL A 175 -1.91 -2.14 -11.53
CA VAL A 175 -2.76 -2.07 -10.35
C VAL A 175 -4.23 -2.05 -10.76
N ILE A 176 -5.03 -2.93 -10.17
CA ILE A 176 -6.49 -3.02 -10.35
C ILE A 176 -7.16 -2.28 -9.20
N VAL A 177 -7.99 -1.29 -9.55
CA VAL A 177 -8.72 -0.41 -8.62
C VAL A 177 -10.25 -0.59 -8.71
N GLN A 178 -10.73 -1.31 -9.73
CA GLN A 178 -12.14 -1.32 -10.10
C GLN A 178 -12.99 -2.33 -9.32
N PHE A 179 -12.35 -3.30 -8.66
CA PHE A 179 -13.05 -4.43 -8.05
C PHE A 179 -13.33 -4.27 -6.55
N GLY A 180 -12.60 -3.39 -5.84
CA GLY A 180 -12.83 -3.10 -4.42
C GLY A 180 -13.92 -2.04 -4.15
N GLY A 181 -14.66 -1.61 -5.17
CA GLY A 181 -15.69 -0.58 -5.07
C GLY A 181 -15.12 0.83 -4.86
N GLN A 182 -15.87 1.70 -4.18
CA GLN A 182 -15.58 3.14 -4.10
C GLN A 182 -14.25 3.49 -3.42
N THR A 183 -13.80 2.71 -2.43
CA THR A 183 -12.56 2.99 -1.69
C THR A 183 -11.34 3.09 -2.62
N PRO A 184 -11.01 2.07 -3.44
CA PRO A 184 -9.92 2.18 -4.41
C PRO A 184 -10.25 3.08 -5.62
N LEU A 185 -11.51 3.16 -6.05
CA LEU A 185 -11.90 4.07 -7.15
C LEU A 185 -11.59 5.54 -6.83
N ASN A 186 -11.87 5.99 -5.61
CA ASN A 186 -11.57 7.34 -5.14
C ASN A 186 -10.07 7.67 -5.12
N LEU A 187 -9.20 6.65 -5.18
CA LEU A 187 -7.75 6.82 -5.19
C LEU A 187 -7.18 6.77 -6.60
N ALA A 188 -7.93 6.27 -7.59
CA ALA A 188 -7.44 5.95 -8.93
C ALA A 188 -6.73 7.13 -9.61
N LEU A 189 -7.38 8.31 -9.66
CA LEU A 189 -6.79 9.52 -10.26
C LEU A 189 -5.51 9.97 -9.55
N ARG A 190 -5.50 9.92 -8.21
CA ARG A 190 -4.34 10.35 -7.44
C ARG A 190 -3.17 9.40 -7.64
N LEU A 191 -3.44 8.10 -7.70
CA LEU A 191 -2.44 7.05 -7.95
C LEU A 191 -1.87 7.17 -9.36
N GLU A 192 -2.71 7.36 -10.37
CA GLU A 192 -2.25 7.59 -11.76
C GLU A 192 -1.40 8.85 -11.86
N ALA A 193 -1.81 9.97 -11.26
CA ALA A 193 -1.02 11.20 -11.20
C ALA A 193 0.33 11.02 -10.49
N ALA A 194 0.47 9.99 -9.64
CA ALA A 194 1.72 9.61 -8.99
C ALA A 194 2.55 8.59 -9.80
N GLY A 195 2.10 8.22 -11.01
CA GLY A 195 2.79 7.30 -11.91
C GLY A 195 2.49 5.82 -11.67
N VAL A 196 1.45 5.49 -10.90
CA VAL A 196 1.02 4.10 -10.69
C VAL A 196 0.35 3.57 -11.97
N PRO A 197 0.77 2.40 -12.50
CA PRO A 197 0.20 1.85 -13.72
C PRO A 197 -1.19 1.25 -13.45
N ILE A 198 -2.25 2.01 -13.63
CA ILE A 198 -3.63 1.50 -13.46
C ILE A 198 -4.01 0.65 -14.68
N LEU A 199 -4.48 -0.57 -14.44
CA LEU A 199 -4.97 -1.48 -15.48
C LEU A 199 -6.46 -1.28 -15.74
N GLY A 200 -6.92 -1.62 -16.95
CA GLY A 200 -8.34 -1.59 -17.30
C GLY A 200 -8.83 -0.18 -17.69
N THR A 201 -10.06 0.17 -17.29
CA THR A 201 -10.64 1.49 -17.57
C THR A 201 -9.77 2.59 -16.98
N SER A 202 -9.44 3.60 -17.78
CA SER A 202 -8.59 4.70 -17.31
C SER A 202 -9.26 5.47 -16.16
N PRO A 203 -8.51 5.91 -15.15
CA PRO A 203 -8.99 6.77 -14.07
C PRO A 203 -9.70 8.04 -14.56
N GLU A 204 -9.21 8.66 -15.65
CA GLU A 204 -9.90 9.79 -16.30
C GLU A 204 -11.31 9.39 -16.79
N SER A 205 -11.47 8.19 -17.33
CA SER A 205 -12.78 7.71 -17.79
C SER A 205 -13.72 7.45 -16.60
N ILE A 206 -13.21 6.88 -15.51
CA ILE A 206 -13.96 6.67 -14.26
C ILE A 206 -14.48 8.01 -13.74
N ASP A 207 -13.59 9.01 -13.60
CA ASP A 207 -13.94 10.34 -13.09
C ASP A 207 -14.98 11.06 -13.95
N LYS A 208 -14.80 11.04 -15.27
CA LYS A 208 -15.78 11.62 -16.22
C LYS A 208 -17.16 10.99 -16.08
N THR A 209 -17.24 9.67 -15.87
CA THR A 209 -18.53 8.99 -15.70
C THR A 209 -19.17 9.21 -14.32
N GLU A 210 -18.39 9.50 -13.29
CA GLU A 210 -18.91 9.87 -11.97
C GLU A 210 -19.33 11.36 -11.89
N ASP A 211 -18.80 12.24 -12.76
CA ASP A 211 -19.27 13.61 -12.90
C ASP A 211 -20.67 13.64 -13.54
N ARG A 212 -21.66 13.92 -12.69
CA ARG A 212 -23.07 14.02 -13.10
C ARG A 212 -23.28 14.96 -14.29
N LYS A 213 -22.63 16.12 -14.35
CA LYS A 213 -22.83 17.10 -15.44
C LYS A 213 -22.29 16.57 -16.75
N PHE A 214 -21.09 15.98 -16.70
CA PHE A 214 -20.47 15.37 -17.87
C PHE A 214 -21.29 14.19 -18.37
N PHE A 215 -21.71 13.31 -17.46
CA PHE A 215 -22.52 12.14 -17.80
C PHE A 215 -23.85 12.51 -18.48
N TRP A 216 -24.54 13.54 -17.99
CA TRP A 216 -25.75 14.06 -18.64
C TRP A 216 -25.48 14.56 -20.06
N GLN A 217 -24.42 15.32 -20.28
CA GLN A 217 -24.06 15.84 -21.61
C GLN A 217 -23.60 14.73 -22.58
N PHE A 218 -22.96 13.68 -22.06
CA PHE A 218 -22.53 12.55 -22.87
C PHE A 218 -23.68 11.62 -23.26
N SER A 219 -24.76 11.59 -22.47
CA SER A 219 -25.91 10.70 -22.67
C SER A 219 -26.98 11.27 -23.60
N GLU A 220 -26.82 12.51 -24.07
CA GLU A 220 -27.63 13.15 -25.11
C GLU A 220 -27.01 12.96 -26.51
#